data_AF-M2Y6G7-F1
#
_entry.id   AF-M2Y6G7-F1
#
_cell.length_a   1.000
_cell.length_b   1.000
_cell.length_c   1.000
_cell.angle_alpha   90.00
_cell.angle_beta   90.00
_cell.angle_gamma   90.00
#
_symmetry.space_group_name_H-M   'P 1'
#
loop_
_entity.id
_entity.type
_entity.pdbx_description
1 polymer ?
#
loop_
_entity_poly.entity_id
_entity_poly.type
_entity_poly.pdbx_seq_one_letter_code
_entity_poly.pdbx_strand_id
1 'polypeptide(L)'
;MGEPHQHLTDVATAGFTPGTAKPGPDRMPRSFLSEFERAQVQRIAEEGGALAAAVVRWHREQNAANHGNLEQHLSHGLGVAALGALVMQLLAWTRLVEPAGAPPATLRAAREIIDAADPEAEPAALDTQARSLLIHAMEIKAKARRISRLW
;
A
#
# COMPACT_ATOMS: atom_id res chain seq x y z
N MET A 1 28.32 -32.41 -36.68
CA MET A 1 27.16 -32.26 -37.59
C MET A 1 26.03 -33.06 -36.98
N GLY A 2 24.90 -32.56 -36.49
CA GLY A 2 24.35 -31.23 -36.19
C GLY A 2 23.01 -31.56 -35.55
N GLU A 3 22.75 -31.13 -34.31
CA GLU A 3 21.47 -31.40 -33.64
C GLU A 3 20.40 -30.42 -34.18
N PRO A 4 19.20 -30.90 -34.56
CA PRO A 4 18.13 -30.00 -34.95
C PRO A 4 17.37 -29.50 -33.72
N HIS A 5 17.39 -28.17 -33.54
CA HIS A 5 16.49 -27.46 -32.65
C HIS A 5 15.04 -27.57 -33.16
N GLN A 6 14.19 -28.31 -32.44
CA GLN A 6 12.74 -28.24 -32.64
C GLN A 6 12.13 -27.20 -31.70
N HIS A 7 11.67 -26.12 -32.33
CA HIS A 7 10.77 -25.12 -31.78
C HIS A 7 9.52 -25.77 -31.17
N LEU A 8 9.19 -25.42 -29.93
CA LEU A 8 7.86 -25.60 -29.35
C LEU A 8 7.28 -24.23 -29.01
N THR A 9 6.86 -23.54 -30.05
CA THR A 9 5.81 -22.52 -29.98
C THR A 9 4.53 -23.21 -30.43
N ASP A 10 3.74 -23.73 -29.49
CA ASP A 10 2.28 -23.87 -29.60
C ASP A 10 1.74 -24.67 -28.42
N VAL A 11 1.36 -23.96 -27.34
CA VAL A 11 0.27 -24.40 -26.46
C VAL A 11 -0.57 -23.17 -26.13
N ALA A 12 -1.08 -22.53 -27.18
CA ALA A 12 -2.18 -21.58 -27.09
C ALA A 12 -3.49 -22.30 -27.43
N THR A 13 -3.90 -23.28 -26.61
CA THR A 13 -5.27 -23.86 -26.57
C THR A 13 -5.34 -24.96 -25.50
N ALA A 14 -5.26 -24.57 -24.24
CA ALA A 14 -5.82 -25.37 -23.15
C ALA A 14 -6.55 -24.39 -22.23
N GLY A 15 -7.86 -24.57 -22.09
CA GLY A 15 -8.77 -23.63 -21.44
C GLY A 15 -8.22 -23.12 -20.10
N PHE A 16 -7.93 -21.83 -20.06
CA PHE A 16 -7.61 -21.13 -18.82
C PHE A 16 -8.91 -20.99 -18.02
N THR A 17 -9.21 -22.00 -17.20
CA THR A 17 -10.08 -21.82 -16.05
C THR A 17 -9.26 -21.03 -15.03
N PRO A 18 -9.74 -19.87 -14.53
CA PRO A 18 -9.09 -19.21 -13.42
C PRO A 18 -9.25 -20.14 -12.22
N GLY A 19 -8.24 -20.97 -11.97
CA GLY A 19 -8.18 -21.81 -10.79
C GLY A 19 -8.25 -20.87 -9.59
N THR A 20 -9.31 -20.99 -8.80
CA THR A 20 -9.39 -20.43 -7.46
C THR A 20 -8.05 -20.69 -6.77
N ALA A 21 -7.35 -19.62 -6.40
CA ALA A 21 -6.08 -19.70 -5.69
C ALA A 21 -6.27 -20.62 -4.49
N LYS A 22 -5.76 -21.86 -4.59
CA LYS A 22 -5.75 -22.76 -3.44
C LYS A 22 -4.95 -22.06 -2.35
N PRO A 23 -5.48 -21.94 -1.12
CA PRO A 23 -4.69 -21.42 -0.02
C PRO A 23 -3.41 -22.25 0.04
N GLY A 24 -2.28 -21.57 -0.15
CA GLY A 24 -0.97 -22.21 -0.05
C GLY A 24 -0.84 -22.89 1.31
N PRO A 25 0.03 -23.91 1.43
CA PRO A 25 0.23 -24.60 2.70
C PRO A 25 0.48 -23.56 3.78
N ASP A 26 -0.24 -23.71 4.88
CA ASP A 26 -0.30 -22.87 6.07
C ASP A 26 1.13 -22.62 6.58
N ARG A 27 1.83 -21.67 5.96
CA ARG A 27 3.21 -21.33 6.30
C ARG A 27 3.10 -20.60 7.61
N MET A 28 3.61 -21.23 8.68
CA MET A 28 3.76 -20.53 9.94
C MET A 28 4.44 -19.18 9.67
N PRO A 29 3.86 -18.07 10.16
CA PRO A 29 4.45 -16.75 10.03
C PRO A 29 5.90 -16.78 10.50
N ARG A 30 6.83 -16.36 9.64
CA ARG A 30 8.26 -16.38 9.95
C ARG A 30 8.55 -15.27 10.95
N SER A 31 9.40 -15.56 11.93
CA SER A 31 9.76 -14.58 12.98
C SER A 31 10.72 -13.48 12.49
N PHE A 32 11.16 -13.53 11.24
CA PHE A 32 12.15 -12.60 10.68
C PHE A 32 11.87 -12.31 9.20
N LEU A 33 12.17 -11.08 8.78
CA LEU A 33 12.12 -10.65 7.38
C LEU A 33 13.34 -11.13 6.60
N SER A 34 13.11 -11.74 5.44
CA SER A 34 14.12 -11.98 4.42
C SER A 34 14.68 -10.66 3.86
N GLU A 35 15.83 -10.74 3.19
CA GLU A 35 16.44 -9.58 2.52
C GLU A 35 15.52 -8.96 1.45
N PHE A 36 14.83 -9.82 0.69
CA PHE A 36 13.85 -9.36 -0.29
C PHE A 36 12.67 -8.61 0.36
N GLU A 37 12.12 -9.14 1.45
CA GLU A 37 11.04 -8.48 2.19
C GLU A 37 11.51 -7.15 2.78
N ARG A 38 12.75 -7.08 3.29
CA ARG A 38 13.34 -5.82 3.76
C ARG A 38 13.47 -4.79 2.65
N ALA A 39 13.91 -5.19 1.46
CA ALA A 39 13.97 -4.30 0.30
C ALA A 39 12.58 -3.79 -0.11
N GLN A 40 11.55 -4.63 -0.01
CA GLN A 40 10.17 -4.22 -0.29
C GLN A 40 9.61 -3.26 0.78
N VAL A 41 9.89 -3.52 2.06
CA VAL A 41 9.53 -2.62 3.18
C VAL A 41 10.19 -1.26 2.98
N GLN A 42 11.48 -1.23 2.64
CA GLN A 42 12.23 0.00 2.37
C GLN A 42 11.59 0.80 1.22
N ARG A 43 11.27 0.14 0.10
CA ARG A 43 10.61 0.78 -1.03
C ARG A 43 9.24 1.37 -0.64
N ILE A 44 8.45 0.65 0.16
CA ILE A 44 7.16 1.15 0.64
C ILE A 44 7.36 2.33 1.58
N ALA A 45 8.40 2.33 2.40
CA ALA A 45 8.73 3.46 3.26
C ALA A 45 9.08 4.71 2.45
N GLU A 46 9.84 4.55 1.37
CA GLU A 46 10.16 5.63 0.44
C GLU A 46 8.89 6.16 -0.27
N GLU A 47 8.05 5.26 -0.79
CA GLU A 47 6.76 5.62 -1.41
C GLU A 47 5.84 6.33 -0.40
N GLY A 48 5.75 5.85 0.84
CA GLY A 48 4.96 6.44 1.91
C GLY A 48 5.48 7.81 2.36
N GLY A 49 6.80 7.99 2.43
CA GLY A 49 7.43 9.28 2.71
C GLY A 49 7.17 10.30 1.59
N ALA A 50 7.26 9.88 0.33
CA ALA A 50 6.93 10.72 -0.82
C ALA A 50 5.45 11.12 -0.82
N LEU A 51 4.54 10.19 -0.51
CA LEU A 51 3.12 10.47 -0.32
C LEU A 51 2.90 11.50 0.79
N ALA A 52 3.51 11.33 1.96
CA ALA A 52 3.38 12.27 3.07
C ALA A 52 3.80 13.69 2.67
N ALA A 53 4.93 13.83 1.96
CA ALA A 53 5.37 15.11 1.43
C ALA A 53 4.39 15.71 0.40
N ALA A 54 3.80 14.87 -0.47
CA ALA A 54 2.80 15.30 -1.44
C ALA A 54 1.51 15.79 -0.77
N VAL A 55 1.03 15.10 0.28
CA VAL A 55 -0.16 15.50 1.06
C VAL A 55 0.09 16.82 1.77
N VAL A 56 1.26 17.01 2.39
CA VAL A 56 1.62 18.28 3.06
C VAL A 56 1.69 19.42 2.05
N ARG A 57 2.28 19.20 0.88
CA ARG A 57 2.35 20.20 -0.19
C ARG A 57 0.94 20.59 -0.67
N TRP A 58 0.12 19.61 -1.01
CA TRP A 58 -1.28 19.82 -1.38
C TRP A 58 -2.05 20.59 -0.30
N HIS A 59 -1.86 20.24 0.97
CA HIS A 59 -2.53 20.93 2.08
C HIS A 59 -2.16 22.42 2.16
N ARG A 60 -0.87 22.74 1.96
CA ARG A 60 -0.40 24.14 1.94
C ARG A 60 -0.95 24.90 0.74
N GLU A 61 -0.98 24.28 -0.44
CA GLU A 61 -1.52 24.87 -1.67
C GLU A 61 -3.01 25.20 -1.51
N GLN A 62 -3.80 24.27 -0.98
CA GLN A 62 -5.23 24.48 -0.73
C GLN A 62 -5.49 25.55 0.33
N ASN A 63 -4.72 25.59 1.42
CA ASN A 63 -4.88 26.63 2.43
C ASN A 63 -4.57 28.03 1.89
N ALA A 64 -3.66 28.16 0.91
CA ALA A 64 -3.37 29.43 0.27
C ALA A 64 -4.46 29.85 -0.74
N ALA A 65 -5.11 28.89 -1.39
CA ALA A 65 -6.13 29.11 -2.42
C ALA A 65 -7.57 29.24 -1.87
N ASN A 66 -7.82 28.82 -0.63
CA ASN A 66 -9.16 28.74 -0.07
C ASN A 66 -9.75 30.14 0.21
N HIS A 67 -10.65 30.58 -0.68
CA HIS A 67 -11.46 31.78 -0.50
C HIS A 67 -12.96 31.40 -0.59
N GLY A 68 -13.60 31.22 0.57
CA GLY A 68 -15.05 31.39 0.74
C GLY A 68 -16.01 30.26 0.33
N ASN A 69 -15.57 29.16 -0.29
CA ASN A 69 -16.47 28.05 -0.65
C ASN A 69 -16.48 26.93 0.41
N LEU A 70 -17.62 26.78 1.12
CA LEU A 70 -17.82 25.78 2.17
C LEU A 70 -17.66 24.33 1.67
N GLU A 71 -18.16 24.00 0.48
CA GLU A 71 -18.05 22.64 -0.07
C GLU A 71 -16.59 22.24 -0.30
N GLN A 72 -15.79 23.17 -0.81
CA GLN A 72 -14.35 22.96 -0.99
C GLN A 72 -13.63 22.80 0.36
N HIS A 73 -14.06 23.53 1.40
CA HIS A 73 -13.48 23.39 2.74
C HIS A 73 -13.81 22.03 3.36
N LEU A 74 -15.03 21.54 3.20
CA LEU A 74 -15.44 20.22 3.70
C LEU A 74 -14.72 19.09 2.94
N SER A 75 -14.66 19.20 1.61
CA SER A 75 -13.94 18.27 0.75
C SER A 75 -12.45 18.18 1.12
N HIS A 76 -11.81 19.34 1.29
CA HIS A 76 -10.43 19.46 1.74
C HIS A 76 -10.22 18.85 3.12
N GLY A 77 -11.06 19.20 4.10
CA GLY A 77 -10.98 18.68 5.47
C GLY A 77 -11.11 17.16 5.52
N LEU A 78 -12.07 16.60 4.77
CA LEU A 78 -12.24 15.15 4.64
C LEU A 78 -11.01 14.50 3.99
N GLY A 79 -10.47 15.11 2.92
CA GLY A 79 -9.27 14.64 2.24
C GLY A 79 -8.06 14.62 3.18
N VAL A 80 -7.83 15.69 3.93
CA VAL A 80 -6.75 15.79 4.92
C VAL A 80 -6.89 14.73 6.01
N ALA A 81 -8.10 14.52 6.53
CA ALA A 81 -8.34 13.50 7.56
C ALA A 81 -8.06 12.08 7.04
N ALA A 82 -8.61 11.73 5.88
CA ALA A 82 -8.44 10.41 5.28
C ALA A 82 -6.98 10.12 4.88
N LEU A 83 -6.34 11.08 4.19
CA LEU A 83 -4.94 10.97 3.78
C LEU A 83 -4.00 10.95 4.98
N GLY A 84 -4.25 11.81 5.98
CA GLY A 84 -3.49 11.85 7.21
C GLY A 84 -3.54 10.52 7.96
N ALA A 85 -4.73 9.91 8.08
CA ALA A 85 -4.88 8.59 8.69
C ALA A 85 -4.06 7.51 7.96
N LEU A 86 -4.12 7.46 6.63
CA LEU A 86 -3.36 6.49 5.84
C LEU A 86 -1.84 6.71 5.93
N VAL A 87 -1.39 7.96 5.85
CA VAL A 87 0.02 8.31 6.02
C VAL A 87 0.52 7.88 7.40
N MET A 88 -0.24 8.14 8.45
CA MET A 88 0.13 7.75 9.81
C MET A 88 0.18 6.23 9.98
N GLN A 89 -0.77 5.49 9.41
CA GLN A 89 -0.75 4.02 9.40
C GLN A 89 0.49 3.48 8.68
N LEU A 90 0.83 4.04 7.52
CA LEU A 90 2.02 3.64 6.76
C LEU A 90 3.31 3.93 7.53
N LEU A 91 3.45 5.12 8.11
CA LEU A 91 4.64 5.49 8.90
C LEU A 91 4.77 4.66 10.18
N ALA A 92 3.66 4.38 10.86
CA ALA A 92 3.65 3.52 12.03
C ALA A 92 4.05 2.08 11.66
N TRP A 93 3.51 1.56 10.56
CA TRP A 93 3.88 0.25 10.03
C TRP A 93 5.38 0.20 9.72
N THR A 94 5.91 1.10 8.90
CA THR A 94 7.33 1.10 8.50
C THR A 94 8.24 1.12 9.73
N ARG A 95 7.93 1.96 10.72
CA ARG A 95 8.72 2.10 11.94
C ARG A 95 8.82 0.80 12.76
N LEU A 96 7.79 -0.02 12.73
CA LEU A 96 7.76 -1.29 13.46
C LEU A 96 8.50 -2.42 12.72
N VAL A 97 8.48 -2.42 11.38
CA VAL A 97 9.16 -3.45 10.57
C VAL A 97 10.60 -3.09 10.17
N GLU A 98 10.99 -1.82 10.24
CA GLU A 98 12.35 -1.35 9.91
C GLU A 98 13.47 -2.03 10.72
N PRO A 99 13.35 -2.26 12.04
CA PRO A 99 14.42 -2.89 12.81
C PRO A 99 14.71 -4.32 12.31
N ALA A 100 15.97 -4.56 11.95
CA ALA A 100 16.43 -5.91 11.61
C ALA A 100 16.29 -6.83 12.83
N GLY A 101 15.36 -7.77 12.76
CA GLY A 101 15.07 -8.68 13.87
C GLY A 101 13.92 -8.25 14.79
N ALA A 102 12.99 -7.43 14.30
CA ALA A 102 11.75 -7.10 15.03
C ALA A 102 11.10 -8.39 15.60
N PRO A 103 10.77 -8.43 16.91
CA PRO A 103 10.23 -9.64 17.51
C PRO A 103 8.83 -9.94 16.95
N PRO A 104 8.37 -11.21 17.01
CA PRO A 104 7.09 -11.61 16.43
C PRO A 104 5.88 -10.79 16.92
N ALA A 105 5.91 -10.30 18.16
CA ALA A 105 4.87 -9.42 18.70
C ALA A 105 4.84 -8.04 18.00
N THR A 106 6.00 -7.47 17.69
CA THR A 106 6.13 -6.20 16.94
C THR A 106 5.65 -6.35 15.51
N LEU A 107 6.02 -7.47 14.86
CA LEU A 107 5.51 -7.80 13.54
C LEU A 107 3.98 -7.90 13.57
N ARG A 108 3.40 -8.68 14.49
CA ARG A 108 1.94 -8.77 14.66
C ARG A 108 1.29 -7.39 14.83
N ALA A 109 1.83 -6.53 15.69
CA ALA A 109 1.31 -5.17 15.87
C ALA A 109 1.38 -4.33 14.58
N ALA A 110 2.48 -4.44 13.81
CA ALA A 110 2.58 -3.78 12.51
C ALA A 110 1.48 -4.27 11.55
N ARG A 111 1.22 -5.59 11.53
CA ARG A 111 0.16 -6.17 10.71
C ARG A 111 -1.22 -5.67 11.13
N GLU A 112 -1.51 -5.61 12.43
CA GLU A 112 -2.77 -5.06 12.94
C GLU A 112 -2.98 -3.60 12.51
N ILE A 113 -1.93 -2.77 12.55
CA ILE A 113 -1.99 -1.38 12.10
C ILE A 113 -2.32 -1.26 10.61
N ILE A 114 -1.73 -2.10 9.76
CA ILE A 114 -1.92 -2.00 8.32
C ILE A 114 -3.20 -2.71 7.84
N ASP A 115 -3.66 -3.73 8.58
CA ASP A 115 -4.94 -4.40 8.36
C ASP A 115 -6.13 -3.60 8.92
N ALA A 116 -5.88 -2.60 9.78
CA ALA A 116 -6.90 -1.66 10.23
C ALA A 116 -7.68 -1.08 9.04
N ALA A 117 -8.95 -0.75 9.30
CA ALA A 117 -9.89 -0.29 8.29
C ALA A 117 -9.32 0.88 7.47
N ASP A 118 -9.72 0.93 6.20
CA ASP A 118 -9.45 2.07 5.34
C ASP A 118 -10.34 3.24 5.80
N PRO A 119 -9.87 4.49 5.67
CA PRO A 119 -10.66 5.64 6.10
C PRO A 119 -11.97 5.69 5.32
N GLU A 120 -13.07 5.93 6.04
CA GLU A 120 -14.39 6.14 5.47
C GLU A 120 -14.45 7.53 4.84
N ALA A 121 -13.92 7.65 3.62
CA ALA A 121 -14.09 8.84 2.80
C ALA A 121 -14.69 8.41 1.47
N GLU A 122 -15.92 8.86 1.20
CA GLU A 122 -16.54 8.65 -0.11
C GLU A 122 -15.71 9.38 -1.17
N PRO A 123 -15.16 8.69 -2.19
CA PRO A 123 -14.31 9.32 -3.19
C PRO A 123 -15.01 10.48 -3.92
N ALA A 124 -16.33 10.39 -4.07
CA ALA A 124 -17.16 11.41 -4.71
C ALA A 124 -17.18 12.75 -3.95
N ALA A 125 -17.02 12.72 -2.62
CA ALA A 125 -16.98 13.92 -1.77
C ALA A 125 -15.63 14.65 -1.80
N LEU A 126 -14.60 14.03 -2.40
CA LEU A 126 -13.25 14.57 -2.50
C LEU A 126 -13.02 15.28 -3.84
N ASP A 127 -12.26 16.36 -3.79
CA ASP A 127 -11.71 17.00 -4.98
C ASP A 127 -10.80 16.04 -5.75
N THR A 128 -10.54 16.36 -7.02
CA THR A 128 -9.79 15.50 -7.94
C THR A 128 -8.39 15.16 -7.42
N GLN A 129 -7.70 16.13 -6.80
CA GLN A 129 -6.34 15.93 -6.31
C GLN A 129 -6.35 15.09 -5.02
N ALA A 130 -7.24 15.39 -4.08
CA ALA A 130 -7.44 14.59 -2.88
C ALA A 130 -7.78 13.13 -3.22
N ARG A 131 -8.67 12.92 -4.20
CA ARG A 131 -9.05 11.58 -4.68
C ARG A 131 -7.87 10.84 -5.28
N SER A 132 -7.06 11.49 -6.11
CA SER A 132 -5.86 10.88 -6.70
C SER A 132 -4.84 10.48 -5.64
N LEU A 133 -4.59 11.35 -4.66
CA LEU A 133 -3.72 11.05 -3.52
C LEU A 133 -4.28 9.88 -2.69
N LEU A 134 -5.59 9.80 -2.50
CA LEU A 134 -6.23 8.76 -1.70
C LEU A 134 -6.09 7.39 -2.37
N ILE A 135 -6.32 7.31 -3.68
CA ILE A 135 -6.12 6.09 -4.46
C ILE A 135 -4.66 5.64 -4.34
N HIS A 136 -3.71 6.56 -4.51
CA HIS A 136 -2.29 6.24 -4.40
C HIS A 136 -1.92 5.75 -2.99
N ALA A 137 -2.45 6.38 -1.94
CA ALA A 137 -2.25 5.96 -0.55
C ALA A 137 -2.79 4.54 -0.29
N MET A 138 -3.96 4.23 -0.82
CA MET A 138 -4.56 2.90 -0.73
C MET A 138 -3.74 1.84 -1.46
N GLU A 139 -3.15 2.16 -2.61
CA GLU A 139 -2.25 1.25 -3.33
C GLU A 139 -1.01 0.92 -2.50
N ILE A 140 -0.37 1.93 -1.90
CA ILE A 140 0.78 1.73 -1.01
C ILE A 140 0.39 0.87 0.19
N LYS A 141 -0.75 1.16 0.83
CA LYS A 141 -1.29 0.35 1.94
C LYS A 141 -1.57 -1.09 1.52
N ALA A 142 -2.11 -1.32 0.32
CA ALA A 142 -2.35 -2.67 -0.21
C ALA A 142 -1.05 -3.45 -0.43
N LYS A 143 0.03 -2.79 -0.90
CA LYS A 143 1.37 -3.41 -0.98
C LYS A 143 1.88 -3.79 0.41
N ALA A 144 1.74 -2.91 1.39
CA ALA A 144 2.17 -3.15 2.77
C ALA A 144 1.39 -4.32 3.42
N ARG A 145 0.06 -4.38 3.23
CA ARG A 145 -0.78 -5.53 3.64
C ARG A 145 -0.30 -6.83 3.00
N ARG A 146 0.01 -6.81 1.70
CA ARG A 146 0.45 -8.01 0.98
C ARG A 146 1.74 -8.59 1.55
N ILE A 147 2.71 -7.74 1.85
CA ILE A 147 3.98 -8.18 2.45
C ILE A 147 3.78 -8.63 3.90
N SER A 148 2.93 -7.93 4.65
CA SER A 148 2.63 -8.28 6.04
C SER A 148 1.95 -9.64 6.21
N ARG A 149 1.40 -10.21 5.14
CA ARG A 149 0.84 -11.58 5.15
C ARG A 149 1.90 -12.67 5.03
N LEU A 150 3.13 -12.33 4.67
CA LEU A 150 4.23 -13.29 4.50
C LEU A 150 4.86 -13.70 5.84
N TRP A 151 4.57 -12.95 6.89
CA TRP A 151 5.06 -13.13 8.25
C TRP A 151 3.95 -12.91 9.28
#